data_AF-A0A948SAD0-F1
#
_entry.id   AF-A0A948SAD0-F1
#
_cell.length_a   1.000
_cell.length_b   1.000
_cell.length_c   1.000
_cell.angle_alpha   90.00
_cell.angle_beta   90.00
_cell.angle_gamma   90.00
#
_symmetry.space_group_name_H-M   'P 1'
#
loop_
_entity.id
_entity.type
_entity.pdbx_description
1 polymer ?
#
loop_
_entity_poly.entity_id
_entity_poly.type
_entity_poly.pdbx_seq_one_letter_code
_entity_poly.pdbx_strand_id
1 'polypeptide(L)' 'MDPVVNIDEKIGKTVGRRKIKDSLVYGLGLQKSLARIREEAGFPRFPKGVFKFRSFEEADAWMMHYMTRPRS' A
#
# COMPACT_ATOMS: atom_id res chain seq x y z
N MET A 1 11.63 -20.68 42.27
CA MET A 1 11.85 -21.25 40.92
C MET A 1 12.69 -20.23 40.20
N ASP A 2 14.00 -20.44 40.15
CA ASP A 2 14.91 -19.48 39.54
C ASP A 2 14.85 -19.62 38.02
N PRO A 3 14.90 -18.52 37.25
CA PRO A 3 14.86 -18.60 35.79
C PRO A 3 16.13 -19.28 35.28
N VAL A 4 15.95 -20.41 34.59
CA VAL A 4 17.04 -21.08 33.86
C VAL A 4 17.38 -20.22 32.64
N VAL A 5 18.43 -19.41 32.76
CA VAL A 5 18.98 -18.63 31.65
C VAL A 5 19.92 -19.54 30.86
N ASN A 6 19.55 -19.85 29.62
CA ASN A 6 20.37 -20.65 28.72
C ASN A 6 21.51 -19.80 28.16
N ILE A 7 22.72 -20.00 28.66
CA ILE A 7 23.92 -19.23 28.28
C ILE A 7 24.49 -19.73 26.93
N ASP A 8 24.13 -20.94 26.50
CA ASP A 8 24.59 -21.57 25.25
C ASP A 8 23.76 -21.15 24.03
N GLU A 9 22.68 -20.39 24.22
CA GLU A 9 21.84 -19.90 23.14
C GLU A 9 22.56 -18.79 22.37
N LYS A 10 23.17 -19.13 21.24
CA LYS A 10 23.66 -18.14 20.28
C LYS A 10 22.46 -17.37 19.73
N ILE A 11 22.33 -16.11 20.14
CA ILE A 11 21.32 -15.17 19.62
C ILE A 11 21.27 -15.28 18.09
N GLY A 12 20.20 -15.89 17.58
CA GLY A 12 20.04 -16.18 16.17
C GLY A 12 19.88 -14.91 15.36
N LYS A 13 20.76 -14.75 14.35
CA LYS A 13 20.74 -13.75 13.27
C LYS A 13 20.78 -12.29 13.72
N THR A 14 21.94 -11.65 13.48
CA THR A 14 22.00 -10.19 13.37
C THR A 14 21.13 -9.75 12.18
N VAL A 15 19.96 -9.20 12.46
CA VAL A 15 19.20 -8.47 11.43
C VAL A 15 19.97 -7.20 11.09
N GLY A 16 20.30 -7.00 9.81
CA GLY A 16 21.01 -5.80 9.38
C GLY A 16 20.29 -4.53 9.85
N ARG A 17 21.04 -3.55 10.36
CA ARG A 17 20.46 -2.27 10.80
C ARG A 17 19.88 -1.53 9.59
N ARG A 18 18.59 -1.18 9.62
CA ARG A 18 17.99 -0.34 8.57
C ARG A 18 18.72 0.99 8.53
N LYS A 19 19.26 1.35 7.36
CA LYS A 19 19.74 2.72 7.11
C LYS A 19 18.52 3.63 7.06
N ILE A 20 18.40 4.51 8.04
CA ILE A 20 17.39 5.56 8.05
C ILE A 20 17.73 6.47 6.87
N LYS A 21 16.93 6.41 5.81
CA LYS A 21 17.01 7.39 4.73
C LYS A 21 16.54 8.73 5.30
N ASP A 22 17.13 9.82 4.84
CA ASP A 22 16.60 11.16 5.10
C ASP A 22 15.11 11.17 4.74
N SER A 23 14.28 11.48 5.72
CA SER A 23 12.82 11.40 5.62
C SER A 23 12.27 12.36 4.57
N LEU A 24 12.91 13.52 4.39
CA LEU A 24 12.54 14.51 3.39
C LEU A 24 12.85 13.99 1.99
N VAL A 25 14.07 13.48 1.78
CA VAL A 25 14.51 12.95 0.48
C VAL A 25 13.65 11.74 0.06
N TYR A 26 13.35 10.85 1.01
CA TYR A 26 12.49 9.70 0.76
C TYR A 26 11.05 10.12 0.45
N GLY A 27 10.49 11.06 1.21
CA GLY A 27 9.13 11.57 1.00
C GLY A 27 8.96 12.24 -0.37
N LEU A 28 9.90 13.10 -0.76
CA LEU A 28 9.90 13.77 -2.06
C LEU A 28 10.05 12.76 -3.22
N GLY A 29 10.92 11.77 -3.06
CA GLY A 29 11.07 10.68 -4.03
C GLY A 29 9.78 9.90 -4.24
N LEU A 30 9.08 9.57 -3.14
CA LEU A 30 7.79 8.87 -3.19
C LEU A 30 6.71 9.67 -3.92
N GLN A 31 6.60 10.98 -3.64
CA GLN A 31 5.65 11.86 -4.31
C GLN A 31 5.91 11.93 -5.82
N LYS A 32 7.19 12.06 -6.22
CA LYS A 32 7.57 12.10 -7.64
C LYS A 32 7.26 10.79 -8.35
N SER A 33 7.53 9.64 -7.72
CA SER A 33 7.18 8.34 -8.26
C SER A 33 5.67 8.16 -8.41
N LEU A 34 4.87 8.60 -7.43
CA LEU A 34 3.41 8.52 -7.50
C LEU A 34 2.84 9.43 -8.59
N ALA A 35 3.38 10.64 -8.77
CA ALA A 35 2.98 11.52 -9.85
C ALA A 35 3.23 10.89 -11.23
N ARG A 36 4.42 10.30 -11.41
CA ARG A 36 4.78 9.59 -12.65
C ARG A 36 3.87 8.39 -12.93
N ILE A 37 3.61 7.56 -11.91
CA ILE A 37 2.67 6.43 -12.03
C ILE A 37 1.27 6.93 -12.42
N ARG A 38 0.83 8.06 -11.86
CA ARG A 38 -0.47 8.65 -12.16
C ARG A 38 -0.58 9.14 -13.61
N GLU A 39 0.50 9.70 -14.15
CA GLU A 39 0.60 10.13 -15.55
C GLU A 39 0.67 8.94 -16.51
N GLU A 40 1.52 7.95 -16.23
CA GLU A 40 1.77 6.81 -17.12
C GLU A 40 0.67 5.76 -17.08
N ALA A 41 0.13 5.43 -15.90
CA ALA A 41 -0.83 4.34 -15.75
C ALA A 41 -2.28 4.74 -16.02
N GLY A 42 -2.58 6.06 -16.02
CA GLY A 42 -3.94 6.59 -16.05
C GLY A 42 -4.72 6.19 -14.79
N PHE A 43 -4.90 7.11 -13.85
CA PHE A 43 -5.73 6.80 -12.68
C PHE A 43 -7.18 6.55 -13.12
N PRO A 44 -7.89 5.53 -12.58
CA PRO A 44 -9.30 5.39 -12.88
C PRO A 44 -10.01 6.66 -12.44
N ARG A 45 -10.68 7.33 -13.38
CA ARG A 45 -11.46 8.54 -13.11
C ARG A 45 -12.80 8.11 -12.53
N PHE A 46 -12.79 7.80 -11.24
CA PHE A 46 -14.03 7.60 -10.50
C PHE A 46 -14.79 8.93 -10.41
N PRO A 47 -16.11 8.95 -10.68
CA PRO A 47 -16.90 10.13 -10.39
C PRO A 47 -16.88 10.36 -8.87
N LYS A 48 -16.55 11.59 -8.46
CA LYS A 48 -16.52 11.97 -7.04
C LYS A 48 -17.94 12.23 -6.56
N GLY A 49 -18.32 11.65 -5.42
CA GLY A 49 -19.61 11.92 -4.81
C GLY A 49 -20.10 10.79 -3.90
N VAL A 50 -21.26 11.02 -3.29
CA VAL A 50 -22.01 9.98 -2.57
C VAL A 50 -23.05 9.41 -3.54
N PHE A 51 -23.00 8.10 -3.75
CA PHE A 51 -23.94 7.38 -4.62
C PHE A 51 -24.89 6.56 -3.75
N LYS A 52 -26.19 6.63 -4.06
CA LYS A 52 -27.23 5.83 -3.41
C LYS A 52 -27.71 4.78 -4.38
N PHE A 53 -27.46 3.51 -4.06
CA PHE A 53 -27.92 2.36 -4.84
C PHE A 53 -29.20 1.80 -4.24
N ARG A 54 -30.07 1.26 -5.08
CA ARG A 54 -31.32 0.60 -4.68
C ARG A 54 -31.13 -0.89 -4.38
N SER A 55 -30.07 -1.50 -4.90
CA SER A 55 -29.71 -2.89 -4.65
C SER A 55 -28.19 -3.09 -4.56
N PHE A 56 -27.78 -4.24 -4.03
CA PHE A 56 -26.36 -4.63 -4.00
C PHE A 56 -25.79 -4.89 -5.40
N GLU A 57 -26.61 -5.47 -6.29
CA GLU A 57 -26.21 -5.71 -7.69
C GLU A 57 -25.91 -4.41 -8.43
N GLU A 58 -26.68 -3.35 -8.18
CA GLU A 58 -26.46 -2.03 -8.78
C GLU A 58 -25.12 -1.43 -8.30
N ALA A 59 -24.81 -1.59 -7.02
CA ALA A 59 -23.53 -1.16 -6.46
C ALA A 59 -22.34 -1.93 -7.06
N ASP A 60 -22.50 -3.24 -7.27
CA ASP A 60 -21.46 -4.09 -7.84
C ASP A 60 -21.22 -3.79 -9.33
N ALA A 61 -22.29 -3.59 -10.11
CA ALA A 61 -22.18 -3.17 -11.50
C ALA A 61 -21.49 -1.80 -11.64
N TRP A 62 -21.83 -0.85 -10.77
CA TRP A 62 -21.16 0.46 -10.71
C TRP A 62 -19.67 0.30 -10.36
N MET A 63 -19.36 -0.55 -9.38
CA MET A 63 -17.99 -0.82 -8.95
C MET A 63 -17.17 -1.45 -10.08
N MET A 64 -17.72 -2.46 -10.76
CA MET A 64 -17.04 -3.12 -11.88
C MET A 64 -16.78 -2.11 -13.01
N HIS A 65 -17.76 -1.28 -13.35
CA HIS A 65 -17.62 -0.30 -14.43
C HIS A 65 -16.49 0.73 -14.18
N TYR A 66 -16.31 1.18 -12.94
CA TYR A 66 -15.33 2.24 -12.63
C TYR A 66 -14.01 1.72 -11.99
N MET A 67 -14.04 0.66 -11.19
CA MET A 67 -12.87 0.15 -10.43
C MET A 67 -12.10 -0.93 -11.15
N THR A 68 -12.73 -1.70 -12.04
CA THR A 68 -11.96 -2.67 -12.82
C THR A 68 -11.23 -1.94 -13.94
N ARG A 69 -9.90 -1.90 -13.82
CA ARG A 69 -9.01 -1.47 -14.90
C ARG A 69 -9.31 -2.36 -16.12
N PRO A 70 -9.45 -1.81 -17.34
CA PRO A 70 -9.62 -2.64 -18.52
C PRO A 70 -8.46 -3.64 -18.59
N ARG A 71 -8.80 -4.92 -18.81
CA ARG A 71 -7.80 -5.95 -19.03
C ARG A 71 -7.09 -5.59 -20.34
N SER A 72 -5.77 -5.45 -20.26
CA SER A 72 -4.85 -5.13 -21.37
C SER A 72 -5.19 -5.82 -22.68
#